data_AF-A0A423WUP7-F1
#
_entry.id   AF-A0A423WUP7-F1
#
_cell.length_a   1.000
_cell.length_b   1.000
_cell.length_c   1.000
_cell.angle_alpha   90.00
_cell.angle_beta   90.00
_cell.angle_gamma   90.00
#
_symmetry.space_group_name_H-M   'P 1'
#
loop_
_entity.id
_entity.type
_entity.pdbx_description
1 polymer ?
#
loop_
_entity_poly.entity_id
_entity_poly.type
_entity_poly.pdbx_seq_one_letter_code
_entity_poly.pdbx_strand_id
1 'polypeptide(L)'
;MATNGTEARYPKRRRNVVNYHVNIDIDTNEDEAELSEELGEDVMTSLNDSTTLVKDEPDHEEDESEAEDATYGSRKLKKRALKKRLKKPNANKKAKRAPKSKPFRLMNLPAELRLKIYEEALVDPHGVYIRTYDDKYEKIAVHVSPRFIDGISYLDRKGYVKGVWKEIKMDDLPRKKFKISPNLLATCTHVHNEAVSLLWKQPFIFADVHGLLSFLLPMSPTTISRLEDITILKHGWVMGRNTPAFVLLRHAVNLRNLRFDCVIRNAREYRYGTMNPTVLGEKLADRLFKDCHPFIKEFVKHRGTEALVKVMKFDKEEFRHRYWSTASTQNTDDWTEEKEEKALKSMVSQITTIMNRKTTPKFLRG
;
A
#
# COMPACT_ATOMS: atom_id res chain seq x y z
N MET A 1 1.10 56.06 20.55
CA MET A 1 -0.06 55.78 19.67
C MET A 1 -0.79 54.57 20.24
N ALA A 2 -2.10 54.64 20.42
CA ALA A 2 -2.87 53.55 21.04
C ALA A 2 -3.21 52.46 20.01
N THR A 3 -2.92 51.20 20.33
CA THR A 3 -3.27 50.04 19.51
C THR A 3 -4.68 49.56 19.87
N ASN A 4 -5.67 49.90 19.05
CA ASN A 4 -7.05 49.43 19.25
C ASN A 4 -7.13 47.91 19.05
N GLY A 5 -7.51 47.19 20.11
CA GLY A 5 -7.68 45.74 20.08
C GLY A 5 -8.87 45.32 19.22
N THR A 6 -8.65 44.44 18.25
CA THR A 6 -9.69 43.85 17.41
C THR A 6 -10.33 42.65 18.09
N GLU A 7 -11.19 42.91 19.08
CA GLU A 7 -11.91 41.85 19.78
C GLU A 7 -12.94 41.12 18.88
N ALA A 8 -12.76 39.80 18.78
CA ALA A 8 -13.81 38.79 18.63
C ALA A 8 -14.89 38.98 17.53
N ARG A 9 -14.51 38.99 16.24
CA ARG A 9 -15.47 38.96 15.12
C ARG A 9 -16.13 37.59 14.83
N TYR A 10 -15.83 36.54 15.60
CA TYR A 10 -16.39 35.19 15.38
C TYR A 10 -17.14 34.64 16.59
N PRO A 11 -18.43 34.30 16.47
CA PRO A 11 -19.16 33.65 17.55
C PRO A 11 -18.58 32.26 17.83
N LYS A 12 -18.36 31.96 19.12
CA LYS A 12 -17.83 30.67 19.58
C LYS A 12 -18.79 29.53 19.20
N ARG A 13 -18.54 28.86 18.07
CA ARG A 13 -19.30 27.66 17.66
C ARG A 13 -19.18 26.60 18.77
N ARG A 14 -20.30 26.29 19.43
CA ARG A 14 -20.41 25.10 20.28
C ARG A 14 -20.14 23.87 19.42
N ARG A 15 -19.05 23.15 19.69
CA ARG A 15 -18.82 21.83 19.08
C ARG A 15 -19.85 20.86 19.65
N ASN A 16 -20.71 20.32 18.80
CA ASN A 16 -21.52 19.17 19.18
C ASN A 16 -20.59 17.98 19.49
N VAL A 17 -20.72 17.41 20.68
CA VAL A 17 -20.03 16.19 21.06
C VAL A 17 -20.74 15.02 20.39
N VAL A 18 -20.20 14.55 19.27
CA VAL A 18 -20.72 13.37 18.57
C VAL A 18 -20.19 12.12 19.28
N ASN A 19 -21.06 11.46 20.06
CA ASN A 19 -20.76 10.18 20.67
C ASN A 19 -20.86 9.05 19.62
N TYR A 20 -19.72 8.61 19.10
CA TYR A 20 -19.64 7.45 18.22
C TYR A 20 -19.68 6.15 19.05
N HIS A 21 -20.89 5.66 19.34
CA HIS A 21 -21.06 4.25 19.70
C HIS A 21 -21.00 3.41 18.42
N VAL A 22 -19.79 3.04 18.01
CA VAL A 22 -19.58 2.04 16.96
C VAL A 22 -19.78 0.66 17.59
N ASN A 23 -20.95 0.08 17.38
CA ASN A 23 -21.18 -1.34 17.66
C ASN A 23 -20.47 -2.14 16.56
N ILE A 24 -19.26 -2.60 16.86
CA ILE A 24 -18.55 -3.54 15.99
C ILE A 24 -19.07 -4.94 16.36
N ASP A 25 -20.11 -5.39 15.64
CA ASP A 25 -20.53 -6.78 15.67
C ASP A 25 -19.46 -7.60 14.93
N ILE A 26 -18.42 -8.03 15.66
CA ILE A 26 -17.42 -8.97 15.17
C ILE A 26 -18.05 -10.36 15.21
N ASP A 27 -18.39 -10.88 14.04
CA ASP A 27 -18.98 -12.21 13.87
C ASP A 27 -17.87 -13.27 14.02
N THR A 28 -17.55 -13.63 15.27
CA THR A 28 -16.59 -14.69 15.60
C THR A 28 -17.25 -16.06 15.48
N ASN A 29 -17.42 -16.54 14.25
CA ASN A 29 -17.59 -17.97 14.01
C ASN A 29 -16.20 -18.63 14.07
N GLU A 30 -15.85 -19.08 15.27
CA GLU A 30 -14.76 -20.02 15.50
C GLU A 30 -15.27 -21.43 15.20
N ASP A 31 -15.15 -21.86 13.94
CA ASP A 31 -15.36 -23.27 13.56
C ASP A 31 -14.12 -24.07 13.99
N GLU A 32 -14.12 -24.60 15.21
CA GLU A 32 -13.14 -25.60 15.67
C GLU A 32 -13.37 -26.91 14.91
N ALA A 33 -12.59 -27.14 13.85
CA ALA A 33 -12.50 -28.42 13.18
C ALA A 33 -11.43 -29.28 13.85
N GLU A 34 -11.84 -30.15 14.78
CA GLU A 34 -11.03 -31.28 15.22
C GLU A 34 -10.72 -32.18 14.00
N LEU A 35 -9.45 -32.34 13.66
CA LEU A 35 -9.01 -33.23 12.60
C LEU A 35 -8.24 -34.39 13.22
N SER A 36 -8.96 -35.49 13.47
CA SER A 36 -8.38 -36.75 13.94
C SER A 36 -7.67 -37.49 12.82
N GLU A 37 -6.51 -38.07 13.15
CA GLU A 37 -5.75 -38.96 12.26
C GLU A 37 -6.48 -40.29 12.11
N GLU A 38 -6.69 -40.77 10.88
CA GLU A 38 -6.99 -42.19 10.63
C GLU A 38 -6.22 -42.66 9.40
N LEU A 39 -5.51 -43.78 9.58
CA LEU A 39 -4.68 -44.45 8.58
C LEU A 39 -5.56 -45.27 7.61
N GLY A 40 -5.17 -45.30 6.33
CA GLY A 40 -5.80 -46.17 5.34
C GLY A 40 -4.85 -46.40 4.16
N GLU A 41 -4.35 -47.62 4.02
CA GLU A 41 -3.43 -48.03 2.96
C GLU A 41 -4.16 -48.54 1.70
N ASP A 42 -3.41 -48.58 0.60
CA ASP A 42 -3.54 -49.49 -0.56
C ASP A 42 -4.57 -49.32 -1.69
N VAL A 43 -4.17 -49.98 -2.80
CA VAL A 43 -4.93 -50.45 -3.98
C VAL A 43 -4.88 -49.61 -5.28
N MET A 44 -3.82 -49.89 -6.06
CA MET A 44 -3.79 -50.26 -7.50
C MET A 44 -4.55 -49.49 -8.62
N THR A 45 -3.75 -49.11 -9.63
CA THR A 45 -3.95 -49.23 -11.11
C THR A 45 -5.25 -48.74 -11.79
N SER A 46 -5.09 -47.91 -12.83
CA SER A 46 -5.11 -48.38 -14.24
C SER A 46 -4.90 -47.24 -15.26
N LEU A 47 -4.33 -47.58 -16.44
CA LEU A 47 -4.34 -46.71 -17.63
C LEU A 47 -5.72 -46.78 -18.32
N ASN A 48 -6.08 -45.70 -19.02
CA ASN A 48 -6.59 -45.66 -20.41
C ASN A 48 -6.76 -44.17 -20.78
N ASP A 49 -6.12 -43.60 -21.80
CA ASP A 49 -6.18 -43.83 -23.26
C ASP A 49 -7.18 -42.88 -23.96
N SER A 50 -6.95 -42.69 -25.26
CA SER A 50 -7.19 -41.54 -26.13
C SER A 50 -8.59 -41.38 -26.72
N THR A 51 -8.93 -40.15 -27.16
CA THR A 51 -9.75 -39.76 -28.35
C THR A 51 -9.98 -38.22 -28.27
N THR A 52 -9.48 -37.33 -29.13
CA THR A 52 -9.64 -37.05 -30.59
C THR A 52 -10.95 -36.36 -31.02
N LEU A 53 -10.81 -35.30 -31.85
CA LEU A 53 -11.83 -34.67 -32.74
C LEU A 53 -12.93 -33.84 -32.02
N VAL A 54 -13.56 -32.79 -32.58
CA VAL A 54 -13.49 -32.15 -33.92
C VAL A 54 -13.88 -30.65 -33.85
N LYS A 55 -13.77 -29.95 -34.99
CA LYS A 55 -14.28 -28.61 -35.42
C LYS A 55 -15.57 -28.08 -34.71
N ASP A 56 -15.93 -26.79 -34.73
CA ASP A 56 -16.24 -25.94 -35.90
C ASP A 56 -16.26 -24.43 -35.57
N GLU A 57 -15.99 -23.59 -36.58
CA GLU A 57 -16.39 -22.16 -36.61
C GLU A 57 -17.89 -22.05 -36.94
N PRO A 58 -18.53 -20.91 -36.61
CA PRO A 58 -18.82 -20.02 -37.74
C PRO A 58 -18.68 -18.52 -37.43
N ASP A 59 -18.50 -17.76 -38.52
CA ASP A 59 -18.83 -16.34 -38.61
C ASP A 59 -20.23 -16.03 -38.04
N HIS A 60 -20.39 -14.86 -37.42
CA HIS A 60 -21.65 -14.13 -37.48
C HIS A 60 -21.43 -12.62 -37.34
N GLU A 61 -21.48 -11.96 -38.50
CA GLU A 61 -22.10 -10.66 -38.83
C GLU A 61 -22.04 -9.47 -37.87
N GLU A 62 -21.72 -8.33 -38.48
CA GLU A 62 -21.89 -6.97 -37.97
C GLU A 62 -23.38 -6.68 -37.74
N ASP A 63 -23.75 -6.10 -36.59
CA ASP A 63 -25.08 -5.53 -36.37
C ASP A 63 -24.94 -4.11 -35.81
N GLU A 64 -24.97 -3.13 -36.73
CA GLU A 64 -25.09 -1.71 -36.40
C GLU A 64 -26.53 -1.41 -35.97
N SER A 65 -26.77 -1.26 -34.66
CA SER A 65 -27.97 -0.62 -34.15
C SER A 65 -27.65 0.67 -33.40
N GLU A 66 -27.78 1.79 -34.12
CA GLU A 66 -28.28 3.03 -33.53
C GLU A 66 -29.71 2.81 -32.97
N ALA A 67 -30.24 3.83 -32.28
CA ALA A 67 -31.54 3.83 -31.58
C ALA A 67 -31.55 3.00 -30.25
N GLU A 68 -32.27 3.38 -29.20
CA GLU A 68 -33.09 4.58 -28.99
C GLU A 68 -33.28 4.88 -27.49
N ASP A 69 -33.81 6.07 -27.22
CA ASP A 69 -34.50 6.54 -26.02
C ASP A 69 -34.88 5.47 -24.96
N ALA A 70 -34.00 5.27 -23.98
CA ALA A 70 -34.34 4.57 -22.73
C ALA A 70 -34.94 5.55 -21.69
N THR A 71 -36.08 6.14 -22.03
CA THR A 71 -36.97 6.89 -21.15
C THR A 71 -37.04 6.27 -19.75
N TYR A 72 -36.95 7.13 -18.72
CA TYR A 72 -36.75 6.78 -17.30
C TYR A 72 -37.91 5.95 -16.70
N GLY A 73 -37.95 4.67 -17.05
CA GLY A 73 -39.02 3.74 -16.73
C GLY A 73 -39.07 3.40 -15.24
N SER A 74 -40.09 3.95 -14.57
CA SER A 74 -40.48 3.65 -13.19
C SER A 74 -40.85 2.16 -13.01
N ARG A 75 -39.84 1.27 -12.93
CA ARG A 75 -40.02 -0.14 -12.59
C ARG A 75 -40.34 -0.25 -11.11
N LYS A 76 -41.64 -0.18 -10.79
CA LYS A 76 -42.21 -0.48 -9.47
C LYS A 76 -41.86 -1.91 -9.06
N LEU A 77 -40.70 -2.09 -8.42
CA LEU A 77 -40.28 -3.35 -7.83
C LEU A 77 -41.37 -3.83 -6.86
N LYS A 78 -41.98 -4.97 -7.18
CA LYS A 78 -43.01 -5.61 -6.34
C LYS A 78 -42.42 -5.85 -4.96
N LYS A 79 -42.86 -5.07 -3.97
CA LYS A 79 -42.48 -5.24 -2.55
C LYS A 79 -42.91 -6.62 -2.08
N ARG A 80 -42.01 -7.61 -2.16
CA ARG A 80 -42.17 -8.88 -1.43
C ARG A 80 -42.32 -8.52 0.04
N ALA A 81 -43.47 -8.87 0.63
CA ALA A 81 -43.75 -8.60 2.02
C ALA A 81 -42.80 -9.46 2.88
N LEU A 82 -41.67 -8.89 3.26
CA LEU A 82 -40.81 -9.40 4.33
C LEU A 82 -41.68 -9.53 5.58
N LYS A 83 -42.09 -10.78 5.87
CA LYS A 83 -42.79 -11.13 7.11
C LYS A 83 -41.89 -10.69 8.27
N LYS A 84 -42.20 -9.53 8.86
CA LYS A 84 -41.55 -9.03 10.06
C LYS A 84 -41.79 -10.06 11.16
N ARG A 85 -40.89 -11.02 11.33
CA ARG A 85 -40.78 -11.81 12.56
C ARG A 85 -40.47 -10.81 13.65
N LEU A 86 -41.51 -10.37 14.34
CA LEU A 86 -41.43 -9.56 15.55
C LEU A 86 -40.59 -10.35 16.55
N LYS A 87 -39.27 -10.11 16.54
CA LYS A 87 -38.37 -10.59 17.58
C LYS A 87 -38.91 -9.99 18.87
N LYS A 88 -39.48 -10.82 19.74
CA LYS A 88 -40.03 -10.41 21.04
C LYS A 88 -38.94 -9.57 21.73
N PRO A 89 -39.25 -8.38 22.27
CA PRO A 89 -38.24 -7.57 22.93
C PRO A 89 -37.70 -8.38 24.12
N ASN A 90 -36.43 -8.78 24.04
CA ASN A 90 -35.78 -9.55 25.09
C ASN A 90 -35.74 -8.69 26.35
N ALA A 91 -36.63 -8.99 27.30
CA ALA A 91 -36.87 -8.17 28.47
C ALA A 91 -35.59 -8.01 29.29
N ASN A 92 -35.22 -6.75 29.55
CA ASN A 92 -34.40 -6.30 30.67
C ASN A 92 -33.24 -7.23 31.07
N LYS A 93 -32.30 -7.50 30.15
CA LYS A 93 -30.94 -7.87 30.54
C LYS A 93 -30.37 -6.69 31.35
N LYS A 94 -30.49 -6.75 32.68
CA LYS A 94 -29.97 -5.73 33.62
C LYS A 94 -28.52 -5.43 33.22
N ALA A 95 -28.24 -4.16 32.89
CA ALA A 95 -26.90 -3.76 32.47
C ALA A 95 -25.89 -4.18 33.54
N LYS A 96 -24.96 -5.09 33.17
CA LYS A 96 -23.89 -5.52 34.06
C LYS A 96 -23.13 -4.26 34.46
N ARG A 97 -23.10 -3.94 35.77
CA ARG A 97 -22.34 -2.79 36.28
C ARG A 97 -20.89 -2.97 35.84
N ALA A 98 -20.33 -1.94 35.19
CA ALA A 98 -18.94 -1.97 34.74
C ALA A 98 -18.02 -2.34 35.93
N PRO A 99 -17.02 -3.20 35.72
CA PRO A 99 -16.11 -3.61 36.79
C PRO A 99 -15.44 -2.37 37.40
N LYS A 100 -15.35 -2.31 38.74
CA LYS A 100 -14.75 -1.20 39.48
C LYS A 100 -13.21 -1.20 39.42
N SER A 101 -12.63 -1.53 38.27
CA SER A 101 -11.18 -1.45 38.07
C SER A 101 -10.74 0.01 38.13
N LYS A 102 -9.88 0.37 39.10
CA LYS A 102 -9.23 1.68 39.12
C LYS A 102 -8.39 1.81 37.82
N PRO A 103 -8.57 2.86 37.01
CA PRO A 103 -7.81 3.00 35.77
C PRO A 103 -6.31 3.11 36.07
N PHE A 104 -5.51 2.39 35.29
CA PHE A 104 -4.06 2.38 35.42
C PHE A 104 -3.48 3.77 35.10
N ARG A 105 -2.73 4.34 36.05
CA ARG A 105 -2.14 5.68 35.90
C ARG A 105 -0.80 5.59 35.17
N LEU A 106 -0.84 5.54 33.84
CA LEU A 106 0.35 5.47 32.98
C LEU A 106 1.43 6.50 33.37
N MET A 107 1.03 7.74 33.66
CA MET A 107 1.92 8.85 34.02
C MET A 107 2.61 8.71 35.39
N ASN A 108 2.20 7.77 36.24
CA ASN A 108 2.88 7.49 37.51
C ASN A 108 4.08 6.55 37.34
N LEU A 109 4.31 6.02 36.14
CA LEU A 109 5.47 5.15 35.85
C LEU A 109 6.73 5.97 35.53
N PRO A 110 7.92 5.47 35.91
CA PRO A 110 9.20 5.93 35.38
C PRO A 110 9.23 5.96 33.84
N ALA A 111 9.97 6.90 33.27
CA ALA A 111 10.05 7.11 31.83
C ALA A 111 10.44 5.83 31.05
N GLU A 112 11.37 5.03 31.59
CA GLU A 112 11.80 3.75 31.00
C GLU A 112 10.65 2.75 30.82
N LEU A 113 9.78 2.61 31.83
CA LEU A 113 8.63 1.71 31.74
C LEU A 113 7.57 2.25 30.78
N ARG A 114 7.43 3.58 30.67
CA ARG A 114 6.54 4.22 29.69
C ARG A 114 7.06 4.00 28.26
N LEU A 115 8.37 4.14 28.03
CA LEU A 115 9.03 3.83 26.75
C LEU A 115 8.80 2.37 26.34
N LYS A 116 9.01 1.39 27.23
CA LYS A 116 8.72 -0.03 26.93
C LYS A 116 7.25 -0.28 26.56
N ILE A 117 6.31 0.39 27.23
CA ILE A 117 4.89 0.34 26.87
C ILE A 117 4.63 0.98 25.49
N TYR A 118 5.35 2.06 25.14
CA TYR A 118 5.23 2.70 23.83
C TYR A 118 5.84 1.83 22.71
N GLU A 119 6.97 1.19 22.93
CA GLU A 119 7.58 0.23 22.00
C GLU A 119 6.60 -0.92 21.72
N GLU A 120 6.07 -1.56 22.78
CA GLU A 120 5.07 -2.63 22.67
C GLU A 120 3.76 -2.21 21.98
N ALA A 121 3.36 -0.94 22.07
CA ALA A 121 2.09 -0.45 21.52
C ALA A 121 2.21 0.22 20.13
N LEU A 122 3.39 0.70 19.74
CA LEU A 122 3.58 1.53 18.54
C LEU A 122 4.59 0.96 17.54
N VAL A 123 5.47 0.05 17.95
CA VAL A 123 6.50 -0.53 17.08
C VAL A 123 6.09 -1.94 16.67
N ASP A 124 5.99 -2.16 15.36
CA ASP A 124 5.87 -3.51 14.79
C ASP A 124 7.28 -4.06 14.57
N PRO A 125 7.67 -5.21 15.20
CA PRO A 125 9.02 -5.75 15.05
C PRO A 125 9.39 -6.14 13.62
N HIS A 126 8.43 -6.20 12.68
CA HIS A 126 8.67 -6.48 11.27
C HIS A 126 8.47 -5.26 10.36
N GLY A 127 8.16 -4.09 10.93
CA GLY A 127 7.82 -2.88 10.21
C GLY A 127 6.32 -2.71 9.96
N VAL A 128 5.92 -1.49 9.65
CA VAL A 128 4.50 -1.14 9.42
C VAL A 128 4.14 -1.45 7.98
N TYR A 129 3.55 -2.61 7.80
CA TYR A 129 3.08 -3.08 6.52
C TYR A 129 1.72 -2.48 6.14
N ILE A 130 1.65 -1.78 5.01
CA ILE A 130 0.48 -1.01 4.58
C ILE A 130 0.01 -1.48 3.21
N ARG A 131 -1.29 -1.72 3.08
CA ARG A 131 -1.96 -2.07 1.84
C ARG A 131 -3.13 -1.14 1.57
N THR A 132 -3.46 -0.93 0.31
CA THR A 132 -4.72 -0.28 -0.08
C THR A 132 -5.88 -1.24 0.10
N TYR A 133 -6.87 -0.82 0.89
CA TYR A 133 -8.19 -1.40 0.94
C TYR A 133 -9.14 -0.56 0.06
N ASP A 134 -9.83 -1.23 -0.87
CA ASP A 134 -10.81 -0.59 -1.74
C ASP A 134 -12.18 -0.70 -1.08
N ASP A 135 -12.65 0.40 -0.49
CA ASP A 135 -14.07 0.56 -0.16
C ASP A 135 -14.86 0.98 -1.41
N LYS A 136 -16.19 0.86 -1.35
CA LYS A 136 -17.10 1.14 -2.47
C LYS A 136 -16.92 2.55 -3.07
N TYR A 137 -16.47 3.52 -2.28
CA TYR A 137 -16.34 4.92 -2.70
C TYR A 137 -14.92 5.50 -2.53
N GLU A 138 -14.04 4.86 -1.77
CA GLU A 138 -12.71 5.38 -1.45
C GLU A 138 -11.64 4.29 -1.27
N LYS A 139 -10.37 4.70 -1.37
CA LYS A 139 -9.19 3.84 -1.19
C LYS A 139 -8.51 4.20 0.12
N ILE A 140 -8.54 3.29 1.10
CA ILE A 140 -8.06 3.51 2.46
C ILE A 140 -6.74 2.77 2.66
N ALA A 141 -5.75 3.40 3.31
CA ALA A 141 -4.53 2.71 3.73
C ALA A 141 -4.79 1.94 5.03
N VAL A 142 -4.55 0.63 5.02
CA VAL A 142 -4.78 -0.26 6.17
C VAL A 142 -3.48 -0.97 6.55
N HIS A 143 -3.16 -1.00 7.85
CA HIS A 143 -2.06 -1.82 8.39
C HIS A 143 -2.48 -3.29 8.38
N VAL A 144 -1.63 -4.15 7.83
CA VAL A 144 -1.89 -5.57 7.63
C VAL A 144 -0.74 -6.41 8.15
N SER A 145 -1.01 -7.66 8.55
CA SER A 145 0.05 -8.63 8.86
C SER A 145 0.90 -8.92 7.61
N PRO A 146 2.21 -9.21 7.74
CA PRO A 146 3.10 -9.61 6.64
C PRO A 146 2.50 -10.63 5.66
N ARG A 147 1.67 -11.57 6.16
CA ARG A 147 0.99 -12.60 5.34
C ARG A 147 0.08 -12.04 4.24
N PHE A 148 -0.55 -10.89 4.45
CA PHE A 148 -1.63 -10.37 3.59
C PHE A 148 -1.16 -9.42 2.48
N ILE A 149 0.12 -9.53 2.13
CA ILE A 149 0.83 -8.56 1.29
C ILE A 149 1.35 -9.24 0.03
N ASP A 150 1.83 -10.48 0.19
CA ASP A 150 2.17 -11.38 -0.91
C ASP A 150 0.88 -11.98 -1.53
N GLY A 151 0.01 -11.07 -1.96
CA GLY A 151 -1.26 -11.31 -2.64
C GLY A 151 -1.21 -10.82 -4.08
N ILE A 152 -0.13 -11.11 -4.79
CA ILE A 152 0.01 -10.80 -6.22
C ILE A 152 -0.95 -11.68 -7.01
N SER A 153 -2.15 -11.15 -7.20
CA SER A 153 -3.14 -11.64 -8.15
C SER A 153 -4.14 -10.50 -8.35
N TYR A 154 -3.68 -9.47 -9.07
CA TYR A 154 -4.44 -8.24 -9.36
C TYR A 154 -5.43 -8.39 -10.49
N LEU A 155 -6.41 -9.24 -10.25
CA LEU A 155 -6.83 -10.09 -11.33
C LEU A 155 -8.31 -10.59 -10.96
N ASP A 156 -9.28 -10.38 -11.87
CA ASP A 156 -10.79 -10.56 -11.87
C ASP A 156 -11.38 -11.00 -13.28
N ARG A 157 -12.67 -10.86 -13.63
CA ARG A 157 -13.24 -11.40 -14.90
C ARG A 157 -12.90 -10.69 -16.24
N LYS A 158 -12.04 -9.66 -16.26
CA LYS A 158 -11.60 -8.95 -17.50
C LYS A 158 -10.12 -9.24 -17.87
N GLY A 159 -9.74 -10.51 -17.94
CA GLY A 159 -8.37 -10.95 -18.32
C GLY A 159 -7.42 -11.06 -17.13
N TYR A 160 -7.89 -11.74 -16.08
CA TYR A 160 -7.59 -11.34 -14.71
C TYR A 160 -7.98 -12.65 -13.82
N VAL A 161 -7.43 -12.86 -12.60
CA VAL A 161 -7.26 -14.04 -11.66
C VAL A 161 -7.25 -13.63 -10.14
N LYS A 162 -8.03 -14.27 -9.26
CA LYS A 162 -8.13 -13.85 -7.83
C LYS A 162 -6.92 -14.25 -6.97
N GLY A 163 -6.66 -13.50 -5.89
CA GLY A 163 -5.58 -13.77 -4.92
C GLY A 163 -5.73 -15.10 -4.20
N VAL A 164 -5.02 -16.13 -4.66
CA VAL A 164 -4.68 -17.28 -3.81
C VAL A 164 -3.64 -16.78 -2.82
N TRP A 165 -4.11 -16.44 -1.62
CA TRP A 165 -3.23 -16.13 -0.50
C TRP A 165 -2.31 -17.33 -0.28
N LYS A 166 -1.00 -17.15 -0.49
CA LYS A 166 -0.04 -18.12 0.01
C LYS A 166 0.00 -17.94 1.51
N GLU A 167 -0.66 -18.84 2.23
CA GLU A 167 -0.46 -18.93 3.67
C GLU A 167 1.01 -19.21 3.94
N ILE A 168 1.72 -18.19 4.41
CA ILE A 168 3.03 -18.38 5.02
C ILE A 168 2.78 -19.25 6.26
N LYS A 169 3.50 -20.38 6.35
CA LYS A 169 3.30 -21.40 7.38
C LYS A 169 3.24 -20.78 8.77
N MET A 170 2.36 -21.30 9.63
CA MET A 170 2.10 -20.71 10.94
C MET A 170 3.36 -20.57 11.79
N ASP A 171 4.27 -21.55 11.70
CA ASP A 171 5.48 -21.65 12.52
C ASP A 171 6.57 -20.63 12.19
N ASP A 172 6.62 -20.15 10.93
CA ASP A 172 7.59 -19.13 10.49
C ASP A 172 7.22 -17.72 10.96
N LEU A 173 6.08 -17.55 11.64
CA LEU A 173 5.59 -16.23 12.06
C LEU A 173 5.66 -15.95 13.56
N PRO A 174 5.86 -14.67 13.92
CA PRO A 174 5.74 -14.22 15.30
C PRO A 174 4.36 -14.53 15.86
N ARG A 175 4.33 -15.18 17.03
CA ARG A 175 3.11 -15.37 17.82
C ARG A 175 2.53 -14.06 18.37
N LYS A 176 3.25 -12.93 18.22
CA LYS A 176 2.84 -11.59 18.66
C LYS A 176 1.82 -11.00 17.69
N LYS A 177 0.68 -10.54 18.20
CA LYS A 177 -0.38 -9.94 17.38
C LYS A 177 0.11 -8.60 16.79
N PHE A 178 0.09 -8.49 15.47
CA PHE A 178 0.43 -7.29 14.68
C PHE A 178 -0.60 -6.15 14.88
N LYS A 179 -0.67 -5.57 16.08
CA LYS A 179 -1.65 -4.53 16.42
C LYS A 179 -1.01 -3.28 16.97
N ILE A 180 -0.57 -2.42 16.06
CA ILE A 180 -0.14 -1.05 16.37
C ILE A 180 -1.36 -0.28 16.89
N SER A 181 -1.17 0.51 17.95
CA SER A 181 -2.22 1.31 18.59
C SER A 181 -1.91 2.82 18.51
N PRO A 182 -1.91 3.43 17.31
CA PRO A 182 -1.52 4.83 17.12
C PRO A 182 -2.41 5.82 17.88
N ASN A 183 -3.65 5.40 18.22
CA ASN A 183 -4.57 6.14 19.08
C ASN A 183 -3.97 6.52 20.45
N LEU A 184 -2.94 5.80 20.93
CA LEU A 184 -2.20 6.15 22.15
C LEU A 184 -1.58 7.55 22.04
N LEU A 185 -1.09 7.95 20.87
CA LEU A 185 -0.52 9.28 20.61
C LEU A 185 -1.55 10.42 20.62
N ALA A 186 -2.84 10.11 20.58
CA ALA A 186 -3.93 11.08 20.66
C ALA A 186 -4.40 11.33 22.12
N THR A 187 -3.91 10.56 23.10
CA THR A 187 -4.39 10.62 24.49
C THR A 187 -3.90 11.85 25.27
N CYS A 188 -2.64 12.24 25.09
CA CYS A 188 -2.00 13.32 25.84
C CYS A 188 -0.81 13.89 25.06
N THR A 189 -0.59 15.20 25.15
CA THR A 189 0.56 15.89 24.52
C THR A 189 1.92 15.39 25.04
N HIS A 190 2.00 15.01 26.32
CA HIS A 190 3.23 14.47 26.90
C HIS A 190 3.57 13.10 26.31
N VAL A 191 2.59 12.18 26.31
CA VAL A 191 2.68 10.86 25.66
C VAL A 191 3.02 11.00 24.18
N HIS A 192 2.39 11.95 23.48
CA HIS A 192 2.71 12.25 22.09
C HIS A 192 4.19 12.61 21.91
N ASN A 193 4.71 13.58 22.66
CA ASN A 193 6.07 14.09 22.48
C ASN A 193 7.14 13.02 22.73
N GLU A 194 6.96 12.16 23.73
CA GLU A 194 7.88 11.05 24.01
C GLU A 194 7.79 9.96 22.94
N ALA A 195 6.58 9.47 22.67
CA ALA A 195 6.36 8.23 21.93
C ALA A 195 6.31 8.40 20.41
N VAL A 196 6.02 9.61 19.89
CA VAL A 196 5.85 9.83 18.45
C VAL A 196 7.11 9.52 17.65
N SER A 197 8.29 9.67 18.23
CA SER A 197 9.55 9.34 17.52
C SER A 197 9.70 7.83 17.27
N LEU A 198 9.13 6.98 18.13
CA LEU A 198 9.17 5.52 17.95
C LEU A 198 8.28 5.09 16.76
N LEU A 199 7.09 5.68 16.64
CA LEU A 199 6.14 5.33 15.57
C LEU A 199 6.69 5.65 14.16
N TRP A 200 7.44 6.74 13.99
CA TRP A 200 7.89 7.20 12.65
C TRP A 200 9.31 6.79 12.24
N LYS A 201 10.13 6.30 13.20
CA LYS A 201 11.48 5.78 12.93
C LYS A 201 11.50 4.35 12.39
N GLN A 202 10.45 3.57 12.64
CA GLN A 202 10.36 2.20 12.13
C GLN A 202 10.10 2.19 10.61
N PRO A 203 10.46 1.10 9.89
CA PRO A 203 10.25 1.02 8.45
C PRO A 203 8.76 0.91 8.10
N PHE A 204 8.32 1.70 7.11
CA PHE A 204 6.99 1.60 6.51
C PHE A 204 7.08 0.88 5.17
N ILE A 205 6.33 -0.21 5.02
CA ILE A 205 6.45 -1.14 3.90
C ILE A 205 5.11 -1.19 3.18
N PHE A 206 5.05 -0.59 1.99
CA PHE A 206 3.83 -0.44 1.21
C PHE A 206 3.73 -1.55 0.16
N ALA A 207 2.58 -2.25 0.13
CA ALA A 207 2.26 -3.20 -0.94
C ALA A 207 2.27 -2.51 -2.31
N ASP A 208 1.74 -1.28 -2.37
CA ASP A 208 1.66 -0.49 -3.59
C ASP A 208 1.73 1.02 -3.38
N VAL A 209 1.97 1.73 -4.47
CA VAL A 209 1.99 3.20 -4.52
C VAL A 209 0.60 3.81 -4.23
N HIS A 210 -0.49 3.05 -4.42
CA HIS A 210 -1.80 3.46 -3.92
C HIS A 210 -1.83 3.50 -2.38
N GLY A 211 -1.22 2.51 -1.71
CA GLY A 211 -1.16 2.44 -0.26
C GLY A 211 -0.39 3.62 0.29
N LEU A 212 0.74 3.96 -0.37
CA LEU A 212 1.52 5.16 -0.09
C LEU A 212 0.68 6.45 -0.28
N LEU A 213 -0.04 6.58 -1.40
CA LEU A 213 -0.88 7.75 -1.68
C LEU A 213 -1.99 7.93 -0.62
N SER A 214 -2.76 6.88 -0.36
CA SER A 214 -3.86 6.91 0.62
C SER A 214 -3.36 7.08 2.06
N PHE A 215 -2.14 6.63 2.38
CA PHE A 215 -1.50 6.84 3.67
C PHE A 215 -1.03 8.27 3.87
N LEU A 216 -0.41 8.88 2.85
CA LEU A 216 0.10 10.25 2.91
C LEU A 216 -1.01 11.30 2.85
N LEU A 217 -2.14 11.02 2.21
CA LEU A 217 -3.26 11.96 2.02
C LEU A 217 -3.79 12.59 3.33
N PRO A 218 -4.05 11.85 4.43
CA PRO A 218 -4.47 12.43 5.71
C PRO A 218 -3.33 13.04 6.54
N MET A 219 -2.06 12.89 6.14
CA MET A 219 -0.91 13.31 6.96
C MET A 219 -0.55 14.79 6.76
N SER A 220 -0.18 15.46 7.85
CA SER A 220 0.39 16.81 7.76
C SER A 220 1.83 16.77 7.20
N PRO A 221 2.31 17.81 6.51
CA PRO A 221 3.71 17.92 6.07
C PRO A 221 4.73 17.72 7.20
N THR A 222 4.42 18.17 8.42
CA THR A 222 5.25 18.02 9.63
C THR A 222 5.29 16.60 10.20
N THR A 223 4.36 15.73 9.77
CA THR A 223 4.35 14.30 10.09
C THR A 223 5.06 13.53 8.99
N ILE A 224 4.81 13.87 7.71
CA ILE A 224 5.50 13.29 6.54
C ILE A 224 7.02 13.52 6.65
N SER A 225 7.47 14.67 7.15
CA SER A 225 8.90 14.95 7.39
C SER A 225 9.56 14.12 8.50
N ARG A 226 8.81 13.27 9.23
CA ARG A 226 9.34 12.34 10.24
C ARG A 226 9.58 10.93 9.71
N LEU A 227 9.11 10.61 8.51
CA LEU A 227 9.33 9.32 7.87
C LEU A 227 10.82 9.16 7.55
N GLU A 228 11.45 8.13 8.11
CA GLU A 228 12.86 7.81 7.84
C GLU A 228 13.00 6.69 6.79
N ASP A 229 12.23 5.61 6.90
CA ASP A 229 12.40 4.44 6.05
C ASP A 229 11.08 4.04 5.36
N ILE A 230 11.09 4.00 4.02
CA ILE A 230 9.98 3.60 3.16
C ILE A 230 10.45 2.50 2.21
N THR A 231 9.67 1.42 2.09
CA THR A 231 9.85 0.38 1.08
C THR A 231 8.56 0.23 0.28
N ILE A 232 8.66 0.15 -1.05
CA ILE A 232 7.54 -0.16 -1.96
C ILE A 232 7.79 -1.57 -2.52
N LEU A 233 6.86 -2.48 -2.25
CA LEU A 233 7.01 -3.90 -2.56
C LEU A 233 6.67 -4.24 -4.01
N LYS A 234 6.98 -5.49 -4.37
CA LYS A 234 6.86 -6.07 -5.69
C LYS A 234 5.47 -5.85 -6.30
N HIS A 235 5.46 -5.43 -7.57
CA HIS A 235 4.29 -4.97 -8.32
C HIS A 235 3.63 -3.67 -7.83
N GLY A 236 4.17 -3.02 -6.80
CA GLY A 236 3.62 -1.78 -6.26
C GLY A 236 3.68 -0.54 -7.16
N TRP A 237 4.47 -0.58 -8.24
CA TRP A 237 4.66 0.53 -9.17
C TRP A 237 3.50 0.65 -10.19
N VAL A 238 2.58 1.60 -9.97
CA VAL A 238 1.34 1.72 -10.75
C VAL A 238 1.34 2.98 -11.62
N MET A 239 1.35 2.76 -12.94
CA MET A 239 1.34 3.80 -13.97
C MET A 239 0.25 4.85 -13.73
N GLY A 240 0.61 6.13 -13.81
CA GLY A 240 -0.32 7.27 -13.65
C GLY A 240 -0.71 7.59 -12.19
N ARG A 241 -0.28 6.81 -11.21
CA ARG A 241 -0.56 7.03 -9.78
C ARG A 241 0.70 7.34 -8.94
N ASN A 242 1.88 7.12 -9.53
CA ASN A 242 3.17 7.50 -8.94
C ASN A 242 3.27 9.01 -8.64
N THR A 243 3.05 9.87 -9.63
CA THR A 243 3.21 11.33 -9.45
C THR A 243 2.43 11.92 -8.27
N PRO A 244 1.11 11.69 -8.08
CA PRO A 244 0.41 12.24 -6.92
C PRO A 244 0.96 11.73 -5.57
N ALA A 245 1.42 10.47 -5.47
CA ALA A 245 2.05 9.95 -4.26
C ALA A 245 3.37 10.70 -3.95
N PHE A 246 4.23 10.86 -4.96
CA PHE A 246 5.50 11.58 -4.82
C PHE A 246 5.34 13.11 -4.68
N VAL A 247 4.24 13.71 -5.13
CA VAL A 247 3.87 15.10 -4.77
C VAL A 247 3.66 15.26 -3.27
N LEU A 248 2.98 14.31 -2.61
CA LEU A 248 2.79 14.35 -1.16
C LEU A 248 4.10 14.04 -0.42
N LEU A 249 4.88 13.08 -0.92
CA LEU A 249 6.16 12.68 -0.33
C LEU A 249 7.24 13.78 -0.37
N ARG A 250 7.08 14.86 -1.14
CA ARG A 250 8.05 15.98 -1.22
C ARG A 250 8.49 16.56 0.14
N HIS A 251 7.67 16.39 1.18
CA HIS A 251 7.96 16.87 2.53
C HIS A 251 8.78 15.88 3.38
N ALA A 252 9.01 14.65 2.90
CA ALA A 252 9.83 13.63 3.56
C ALA A 252 11.34 13.89 3.39
N VAL A 253 11.79 15.09 3.78
CA VAL A 253 13.19 15.51 3.65
C VAL A 253 14.14 14.65 4.50
N ASN A 254 13.64 14.08 5.60
CA ASN A 254 14.48 13.27 6.50
C ASN A 254 14.71 11.82 6.04
N LEU A 255 14.00 11.37 5.01
CA LEU A 255 14.02 10.00 4.50
C LEU A 255 15.45 9.48 4.27
N ARG A 256 15.81 8.40 4.94
CA ARG A 256 17.12 7.73 4.95
C ARG A 256 17.15 6.51 4.03
N ASN A 257 16.00 5.87 3.82
CA ASN A 257 15.85 4.71 2.96
C ASN A 257 14.56 4.84 2.15
N LEU A 258 14.67 4.83 0.83
CA LEU A 258 13.56 4.74 -0.11
C LEU A 258 13.83 3.57 -1.03
N ARG A 259 13.31 2.41 -0.64
CA ARG A 259 13.58 1.13 -1.30
C ARG A 259 12.47 0.75 -2.27
N PHE A 260 12.83 0.34 -3.48
CA PHE A 260 11.94 -0.15 -4.51
C PHE A 260 12.19 -1.64 -4.74
N ASP A 261 11.38 -2.49 -4.13
CA ASP A 261 11.35 -3.94 -4.37
C ASP A 261 10.43 -4.29 -5.55
N CYS A 262 10.28 -3.37 -6.51
CA CYS A 262 9.39 -3.47 -7.65
C CYS A 262 10.07 -3.00 -8.94
N VAL A 263 9.63 -3.55 -10.07
CA VAL A 263 10.14 -3.13 -11.38
C VAL A 263 9.48 -1.81 -11.81
N ILE A 264 10.28 -0.76 -11.90
CA ILE A 264 9.92 0.62 -12.30
C ILE A 264 9.92 0.77 -13.82
N ARG A 265 10.87 0.12 -14.50
CA ARG A 265 11.01 0.14 -15.96
C ARG A 265 9.89 -0.61 -16.65
N ASN A 266 9.50 -0.14 -17.84
CA ASN A 266 8.57 -0.86 -18.70
C ASN A 266 9.31 -1.95 -19.49
N ALA A 267 8.96 -3.22 -19.28
CA ALA A 267 9.58 -4.36 -19.97
C ALA A 267 9.55 -4.25 -21.51
N ARG A 268 8.61 -3.48 -22.09
CA ARG A 268 8.48 -3.32 -23.56
C ARG A 268 9.59 -2.48 -24.21
N GLU A 269 10.34 -1.68 -23.46
CA GLU A 269 11.36 -0.74 -23.99
C GLU A 269 12.72 -1.41 -24.32
N TYR A 270 12.80 -2.74 -24.21
CA TYR A 270 14.05 -3.52 -24.17
C TYR A 270 13.99 -4.79 -25.04
N ARG A 271 13.43 -4.71 -26.26
CA ARG A 271 13.26 -5.89 -27.12
C ARG A 271 14.56 -6.50 -27.68
N TYR A 272 15.69 -5.79 -27.64
CA TYR A 272 16.92 -6.20 -28.32
C TYR A 272 18.20 -5.87 -27.51
N GLY A 273 18.99 -6.89 -27.19
CA GLY A 273 20.40 -6.78 -26.78
C GLY A 273 20.67 -6.61 -25.28
N THR A 274 21.78 -7.21 -24.81
CA THR A 274 22.34 -7.03 -23.46
C THR A 274 22.63 -5.56 -23.23
N MET A 275 21.89 -4.94 -22.32
CA MET A 275 21.89 -3.50 -22.19
C MET A 275 23.11 -3.00 -21.39
N ASN A 276 23.83 -2.02 -21.94
CA ASN A 276 24.90 -1.34 -21.23
C ASN A 276 24.34 -0.70 -19.93
N PRO A 277 24.94 -0.95 -18.74
CA PRO A 277 24.43 -0.43 -17.46
C PRO A 277 24.31 1.10 -17.43
N THR A 278 25.09 1.83 -18.20
CA THR A 278 24.94 3.30 -18.34
C THR A 278 23.57 3.65 -18.94
N VAL A 279 23.24 3.10 -20.10
CA VAL A 279 21.96 3.41 -20.78
C VAL A 279 20.76 2.88 -19.96
N LEU A 280 20.96 1.83 -19.16
CA LEU A 280 19.97 1.35 -18.19
C LEU A 280 19.71 2.39 -17.10
N GLY A 281 20.76 2.95 -16.51
CA GLY A 281 20.69 4.02 -15.52
C GLY A 281 20.01 5.28 -16.06
N GLU A 282 20.33 5.68 -17.29
CA GLU A 282 19.69 6.81 -17.99
C GLU A 282 18.18 6.62 -18.15
N LYS A 283 17.73 5.46 -18.66
CA LYS A 283 16.29 5.20 -18.81
C LYS A 283 15.57 5.05 -17.47
N LEU A 284 16.22 4.48 -16.46
CA LEU A 284 15.68 4.43 -15.09
C LEU A 284 15.51 5.86 -14.54
N ALA A 285 16.50 6.73 -14.73
CA ALA A 285 16.43 8.14 -14.37
C ALA A 285 15.30 8.88 -15.08
N ASP A 286 15.13 8.72 -16.39
CA ASP A 286 14.04 9.35 -17.15
C ASP A 286 12.66 8.92 -16.60
N ARG A 287 12.48 7.62 -16.35
CA ARG A 287 11.24 7.05 -15.81
C ARG A 287 10.95 7.52 -14.38
N LEU A 288 11.95 7.43 -13.52
CA LEU A 288 11.91 7.82 -12.12
C LEU A 288 11.69 9.32 -11.97
N PHE A 289 12.35 10.16 -12.78
CA PHE A 289 12.15 11.60 -12.75
C PHE A 289 10.76 11.98 -13.27
N LYS A 290 10.28 11.39 -14.37
CA LYS A 290 8.92 11.60 -14.87
C LYS A 290 7.88 11.41 -13.75
N ASP A 291 8.00 10.30 -13.01
CA ASP A 291 7.04 9.93 -11.99
C ASP A 291 7.30 10.61 -10.63
N CYS A 292 8.54 10.87 -10.23
CA CYS A 292 8.93 11.32 -8.88
C CYS A 292 9.55 12.72 -8.79
N HIS A 293 9.65 13.50 -9.89
CA HIS A 293 10.30 14.81 -9.90
C HIS A 293 9.91 15.79 -8.77
N PRO A 294 8.67 15.85 -8.23
CA PRO A 294 8.35 16.79 -7.17
C PRO A 294 9.07 16.45 -5.86
N PHE A 295 9.22 15.17 -5.57
CA PHE A 295 10.02 14.67 -4.43
C PHE A 295 11.52 14.87 -4.70
N ILE A 296 12.02 14.43 -5.86
CA ILE A 296 13.45 14.50 -6.19
C ILE A 296 13.96 15.96 -6.15
N LYS A 297 13.21 16.91 -6.71
CA LYS A 297 13.60 18.34 -6.71
C LYS A 297 13.72 18.91 -5.30
N GLU A 298 12.75 18.65 -4.41
CA GLU A 298 12.80 19.16 -3.04
C GLU A 298 13.87 18.41 -2.22
N PHE A 299 14.01 17.09 -2.39
CA PHE A 299 15.03 16.30 -1.71
C PHE A 299 16.46 16.75 -2.06
N VAL A 300 16.77 16.90 -3.36
CA VAL A 300 18.08 17.37 -3.84
C VAL A 300 18.37 18.81 -3.38
N LYS A 301 17.35 19.66 -3.30
CA LYS A 301 17.48 21.03 -2.78
C LYS A 301 17.87 21.09 -1.29
N HIS A 302 17.44 20.12 -0.46
CA HIS A 302 17.78 20.08 0.97
C HIS A 302 19.01 19.23 1.30
N ARG A 303 19.29 18.17 0.53
CA ARG A 303 20.34 17.18 0.85
C ARG A 303 21.40 16.96 -0.23
N GLY A 304 21.27 17.61 -1.39
CA GLY A 304 22.17 17.42 -2.53
C GLY A 304 21.87 16.16 -3.35
N THR A 305 22.57 16.02 -4.48
CA THR A 305 22.43 14.88 -5.41
C THR A 305 23.09 13.60 -4.88
N GLU A 306 24.20 13.72 -4.16
CA GLU A 306 24.94 12.58 -3.58
C GLU A 306 24.09 11.80 -2.57
N ALA A 307 23.30 12.51 -1.75
CA ALA A 307 22.37 11.89 -0.80
C ALA A 307 21.30 11.03 -1.49
N LEU A 308 20.95 11.34 -2.75
CA LEU A 308 19.96 10.59 -3.51
C LEU A 308 20.44 9.16 -3.78
N VAL A 309 21.73 8.97 -4.10
CA VAL A 309 22.36 7.64 -4.29
C VAL A 309 22.26 6.78 -3.03
N LYS A 310 22.47 7.40 -1.86
CA LYS A 310 22.48 6.71 -0.56
C LYS A 310 21.07 6.32 -0.09
N VAL A 311 20.07 7.14 -0.42
CA VAL A 311 18.70 6.96 0.04
C VAL A 311 17.88 6.09 -0.91
N MET A 312 18.01 6.25 -2.22
CA MET A 312 17.25 5.46 -3.19
C MET A 312 17.92 4.10 -3.42
N LYS A 313 17.21 3.02 -3.09
CA LYS A 313 17.68 1.64 -3.26
C LYS A 313 16.71 0.87 -4.14
N PHE A 314 17.22 -0.02 -4.97
CA PHE A 314 16.44 -0.81 -5.91
C PHE A 314 16.73 -2.29 -5.66
N ASP A 315 15.73 -3.14 -5.86
CA ASP A 315 15.96 -4.58 -5.81
C ASP A 315 16.74 -5.07 -7.05
N LYS A 316 17.42 -6.20 -6.91
CA LYS A 316 18.19 -6.84 -7.99
C LYS A 316 17.30 -7.21 -9.19
N GLU A 317 15.98 -7.41 -9.00
CA GLU A 317 15.04 -7.57 -10.12
C GLU A 317 14.90 -6.32 -11.01
N GLU A 318 15.15 -5.10 -10.51
CA GLU A 318 15.13 -3.88 -11.33
C GLU A 318 16.28 -3.86 -12.34
N PHE A 319 17.40 -4.54 -12.06
CA PHE A 319 18.53 -4.62 -12.97
C PHE A 319 18.54 -5.88 -13.84
N ARG A 320 17.91 -6.97 -13.37
CA ARG A 320 17.77 -8.22 -14.14
C ARG A 320 17.04 -7.97 -15.48
N HIS A 321 17.64 -8.45 -16.55
CA HIS A 321 17.12 -8.27 -17.89
C HIS A 321 16.08 -9.35 -18.22
N ARG A 322 14.79 -9.01 -18.09
CA ARG A 322 13.68 -9.91 -18.46
C ARG A 322 13.40 -9.83 -19.96
N TYR A 323 14.12 -10.62 -20.76
CA TYR A 323 13.65 -10.93 -22.10
C TYR A 323 12.34 -11.71 -22.02
N TRP A 324 11.33 -11.27 -22.77
CA TRP A 324 10.25 -12.16 -23.21
C TRP A 324 10.76 -13.02 -24.37
N SER A 325 11.70 -13.92 -24.07
CA SER A 325 12.09 -14.99 -24.98
C SER A 325 11.07 -16.12 -24.83
N THR A 326 10.38 -16.47 -25.91
CA THR A 326 9.55 -17.69 -25.97
C THR A 326 10.39 -18.97 -25.89
N ALA A 327 11.67 -18.90 -26.26
CA ALA A 327 12.65 -19.96 -25.98
C ALA A 327 13.21 -19.76 -24.56
N SER A 328 12.84 -20.66 -23.64
CA SER A 328 13.02 -20.50 -22.18
C SER A 328 14.43 -20.81 -21.66
N THR A 329 15.48 -20.57 -22.43
CA THR A 329 16.85 -20.57 -21.92
C THR A 329 17.09 -19.28 -21.14
N GLN A 330 16.77 -19.31 -19.85
CA GLN A 330 17.16 -18.27 -18.90
C GLN A 330 18.69 -18.26 -18.75
N ASN A 331 19.38 -17.56 -19.66
CA ASN A 331 20.70 -17.05 -19.33
C ASN A 331 20.52 -16.06 -18.17
N THR A 332 20.82 -16.53 -16.96
CA THR A 332 21.06 -15.69 -15.79
C THR A 332 22.33 -14.90 -16.04
N ASP A 333 22.21 -13.83 -16.84
CA ASP A 333 23.29 -12.89 -17.10
C ASP A 333 23.80 -12.32 -15.76
N ASP A 334 25.08 -12.55 -15.47
CA ASP A 334 25.67 -12.29 -14.16
C ASP A 334 25.68 -10.78 -13.88
N TRP A 335 24.66 -10.33 -13.17
CA TRP A 335 24.56 -8.94 -12.73
C TRP A 335 25.44 -8.72 -11.50
N THR A 336 26.64 -8.18 -11.73
CA THR A 336 27.62 -7.86 -10.69
C THR A 336 27.31 -6.52 -10.02
N GLU A 337 27.78 -6.35 -8.78
CA GLU A 337 27.60 -5.12 -8.00
C GLU A 337 28.25 -3.90 -8.68
N GLU A 338 29.34 -4.11 -9.44
CA GLU A 338 29.95 -3.08 -10.30
C GLU A 338 29.01 -2.57 -11.41
N LYS A 339 28.21 -3.46 -12.04
CA LYS A 339 27.21 -3.07 -13.05
C LYS A 339 26.09 -2.25 -12.39
N GLU A 340 25.68 -2.62 -11.17
CA GLU A 340 24.70 -1.89 -10.36
C GLU A 340 25.20 -0.48 -10.01
N GLU A 341 26.39 -0.35 -9.43
CA GLU A 341 27.00 0.94 -9.12
C GLU A 341 27.12 1.84 -10.36
N LYS A 342 27.53 1.27 -11.50
CA LYS A 342 27.66 2.01 -12.76
C LYS A 342 26.31 2.52 -13.27
N ALA A 343 25.25 1.71 -13.14
CA ALA A 343 23.89 2.12 -13.47
C ALA A 343 23.39 3.23 -12.52
N LEU A 344 23.63 3.12 -11.22
CA LEU A 344 23.23 4.13 -10.22
C LEU A 344 23.98 5.47 -10.42
N LYS A 345 25.30 5.43 -10.68
CA LYS A 345 26.10 6.61 -11.00
C LYS A 345 25.60 7.31 -12.27
N SER A 346 25.27 6.54 -13.31
CA SER A 346 24.69 7.05 -14.54
C SER A 346 23.28 7.64 -14.33
N MET A 347 22.42 6.96 -13.55
CA MET A 347 21.09 7.45 -13.18
C MET A 347 21.15 8.82 -12.52
N VAL A 348 22.04 9.03 -11.55
CA VAL A 348 22.16 10.32 -10.85
C VAL A 348 22.77 11.41 -11.73
N SER A 349 23.70 11.08 -12.63
CA SER A 349 24.19 12.00 -13.66
C SER A 349 23.06 12.46 -14.59
N GLN A 350 22.21 11.54 -15.05
CA GLN A 350 21.05 11.84 -15.89
C GLN A 350 20.00 12.68 -15.15
N ILE A 351 19.66 12.35 -13.89
CA ILE A 351 18.76 13.17 -13.05
C ILE A 351 19.28 14.61 -12.93
N THR A 352 20.59 14.78 -12.67
CA THR A 352 21.23 16.10 -12.58
C THR A 352 21.13 16.87 -13.90
N THR A 353 21.34 16.17 -15.02
CA THR A 353 21.20 16.73 -16.38
C THR A 353 19.76 17.17 -16.68
N ILE A 354 18.76 16.37 -16.32
CA ILE A 354 17.34 16.71 -16.46
C ILE A 354 16.96 17.91 -15.57
N MET A 355 17.47 17.97 -14.33
CA MET A 355 17.19 19.08 -13.40
C MET A 355 17.76 20.42 -13.89
N ASN A 356 18.94 20.41 -14.50
CA ASN A 356 19.59 21.60 -15.04
C ASN A 356 19.03 22.04 -16.41
N ARG A 357 18.24 21.19 -17.07
CA ARG A 357 17.65 21.48 -18.38
C ARG A 357 16.56 22.55 -18.27
N LYS A 358 16.75 23.67 -18.98
CA LYS A 358 15.68 24.67 -19.19
C LYS A 358 14.46 23.99 -19.82
N THR A 359 13.33 24.02 -19.12
CA THR A 359 12.09 23.40 -19.56
C THR A 359 11.44 24.28 -20.62
N THR A 360 11.69 23.99 -21.91
CA THR A 360 11.00 24.64 -23.02
C THR A 360 9.72 23.87 -23.35
N PRO A 361 8.51 24.46 -23.16
CA PRO A 361 7.28 23.81 -23.58
C PRO A 361 7.28 23.68 -25.11
N LYS A 362 7.20 22.43 -25.60
CA LYS A 362 6.99 22.16 -27.02
C LYS A 362 5.51 22.36 -27.35
N PHE A 363 5.14 23.59 -27.67
CA PHE A 363 3.89 23.83 -28.38
C PHE A 363 4.04 23.29 -29.81
N LEU A 364 3.14 22.38 -30.21
CA LEU A 364 2.97 22.06 -31.62
C LEU A 364 2.56 23.36 -32.32
N ARG A 365 3.29 23.75 -33.37
CA ARG A 365 2.81 24.78 -34.29
C ARG A 365 1.66 24.13 -35.06
N GLY A 366 0.47 24.71 -34.94
CA GLY A 366 -0.70 24.36 -35.74
C GLY A 366 -0.57 24.85 -37.17
#